data_AF-A0A377M5P8-F1
#
_entry.id   AF-A0A377M5P8-F1
#
_cell.length_a   1.000
_cell.length_b   1.000
_cell.length_c   1.000
_cell.angle_alpha   90.00
_cell.angle_beta   90.00
_cell.angle_gamma   90.00
#
_symmetry.space_group_name_H-M   'P 1'
#
loop_
_entity.id
_entity.type
_entity.pdbx_description
1 polymer ?
#
loop_
_entity_poly.entity_id
_entity_poly.type
_entity_poly.pdbx_seq_one_letter_code
_entity_poly.pdbx_strand_id
1 'polypeptide(L)' 'MGWHGAPFNGEENQHWQLHAHFYPPLLRSATVRKFMVGYEMLAETQRDLTAEQAAERLRAVSDVHYRESGV' A
#
# COMPACT_ATOMS: atom_id res chain seq x y z
N MET A 1 4.53 -6.28 -3.23
CA MET A 1 4.46 -6.33 -1.76
C MET A 1 5.77 -6.92 -1.25
N GLY A 2 6.10 -6.72 0.02
CA GLY A 2 7.34 -7.25 0.59
C GLY A 2 7.35 -7.13 2.11
N TRP A 3 8.31 -7.82 2.74
CA TRP A 3 8.47 -7.87 4.19
C TRP A 3 9.71 -7.09 4.62
N HIS A 4 9.59 -6.33 5.71
CA HIS A 4 10.71 -5.75 6.43
C HIS A 4 10.75 -6.34 7.83
N GLY A 5 11.89 -6.89 8.20
CA GLY A 5 12.16 -7.47 9.53
C GLY A 5 13.60 -7.20 9.94
N ALA A 6 13.93 -7.57 11.18
CA ALA A 6 15.26 -7.36 11.74
C ALA A 6 16.36 -7.92 10.80
N PRO A 7 17.46 -7.18 10.59
CA PRO A 7 18.57 -7.67 9.78
C PRO A 7 19.28 -8.84 10.45
N PHE A 8 19.83 -9.76 9.65
CA PHE A 8 20.67 -10.85 10.13
C PHE A 8 22.11 -10.37 10.37
N ASN A 9 22.30 -9.42 11.28
CA ASN A 9 23.59 -8.78 11.56
C ASN A 9 24.26 -9.23 12.87
N GLY A 10 23.63 -10.13 13.64
CA GLY A 10 24.17 -10.61 14.92
C GLY A 10 24.06 -9.60 16.06
N GLU A 11 23.34 -8.50 15.86
CA GLU A 11 23.09 -7.48 16.88
C GLU A 11 21.75 -7.68 17.58
N GLU A 12 21.59 -7.01 18.72
CA GLU A 12 20.33 -6.97 19.45
C GLU A 12 19.32 -6.00 18.81
N ASN A 13 18.42 -6.56 17.99
CA ASN A 13 17.44 -5.79 17.21
C ASN A 13 16.05 -5.69 17.87
N GLN A 14 15.96 -5.58 19.21
CA GLN A 14 14.67 -5.59 19.93
C GLN A 14 13.68 -4.48 19.51
N HIS A 15 14.19 -3.40 18.91
CA HIS A 15 13.38 -2.28 18.41
C HIS A 15 12.68 -2.59 17.08
N TRP A 16 13.04 -3.68 16.39
CA TRP A 16 12.42 -4.08 15.13
C TRP A 16 11.07 -4.76 15.36
N GLN A 17 10.12 -4.43 14.49
CA GLN A 17 8.85 -5.14 14.36
C GLN A 17 8.67 -5.60 12.92
N LEU A 18 8.40 -6.89 12.74
CA LEU A 18 8.11 -7.46 11.41
C LEU A 18 6.84 -6.83 10.85
N HIS A 19 6.89 -6.34 9.61
CA HIS A 19 5.73 -5.79 8.92
C HIS A 19 5.84 -5.99 7.40
N ALA A 20 4.69 -5.94 6.71
CA ALA A 20 4.60 -6.06 5.27
C ALA A 20 4.07 -4.75 4.64
N HIS A 21 4.54 -4.43 3.44
CA HIS A 21 4.10 -3.28 2.66
C HIS A 21 3.41 -3.70 1.36
N PHE A 22 2.32 -3.01 1.02
CA PHE A 22 1.60 -3.13 -0.25
C PHE A 22 1.52 -1.76 -0.94
N TYR A 23 2.05 -1.66 -2.16
CA TYR A 23 2.07 -0.42 -2.96
C TYR A 23 1.37 -0.61 -4.32
N PRO A 24 0.03 -0.70 -4.36
CA PRO A 24 -0.72 -0.82 -5.60
C PRO A 24 -0.76 0.53 -6.36
N PRO A 25 -0.71 0.53 -7.71
CA PRO A 25 -0.65 1.78 -8.47
C PRO A 25 -2.02 2.36 -8.86
N LEU A 26 -3.11 1.58 -8.83
CA LEU A 26 -4.42 2.05 -9.28
C LEU A 26 -4.98 3.13 -8.36
N LEU A 27 -5.62 4.16 -8.93
CA LEU A 27 -6.05 5.35 -8.18
C LEU A 27 -7.51 5.70 -8.38
N ARG A 28 -7.97 5.85 -9.62
CA ARG A 28 -9.35 6.32 -9.92
C ARG A 28 -10.27 5.22 -10.43
N SER A 29 -9.73 4.21 -11.10
CA SER A 29 -10.48 3.07 -11.65
C SER A 29 -9.53 1.92 -11.98
N ALA A 30 -10.06 0.83 -12.52
CA ALA A 30 -9.28 -0.28 -13.06
C ALA A 30 -8.33 0.12 -14.21
N THR A 31 -8.56 1.28 -14.85
CA THR A 31 -7.81 1.75 -16.02
C THR A 31 -7.02 3.04 -15.76
N VAL A 32 -7.11 3.63 -14.56
CA VAL A 32 -6.47 4.91 -14.23
C VAL A 32 -5.64 4.81 -12.95
N ARG A 33 -4.32 4.94 -13.09
CA ARG A 33 -3.31 4.77 -12.03
C ARG A 33 -2.67 6.08 -11.58
N LYS A 34 -2.05 6.07 -10.39
CA LYS A 34 -1.06 7.05 -9.94
C LYS A 34 0.27 6.83 -10.67
N PHE A 35 0.91 7.93 -11.03
CA PHE A 35 2.29 7.97 -11.50
C PHE A 35 3.14 8.73 -10.49
N MET A 36 4.25 8.13 -10.08
CA MET A 36 5.26 8.75 -9.20
C MET A 36 6.41 9.20 -10.10
N VAL A 37 6.26 10.36 -10.72
CA VAL A 37 7.17 10.90 -11.76
C VAL A 37 7.36 12.40 -11.55
N GLY A 38 8.17 13.09 -12.36
CA GLY A 38 8.22 14.55 -12.35
C GLY A 38 8.56 15.12 -10.97
N TYR A 39 7.60 15.80 -10.33
CA TYR A 39 7.78 16.35 -8.99
C TYR A 39 8.11 15.26 -7.97
N GLU A 40 7.43 14.12 -8.01
CA GLU A 40 7.66 13.00 -7.09
C GLU A 40 9.05 12.37 -7.23
N MET A 41 9.75 12.58 -8.34
CA MET A 41 11.14 12.11 -8.53
C MET A 41 12.19 13.14 -8.13
N LEU A 42 11.86 14.43 -8.18
CA LEU A 42 12.83 15.52 -8.01
C LEU A 42 12.63 16.34 -6.74
N ALA A 43 11.52 16.15 -6.04
CA ALA A 43 11.19 16.86 -4.81
C ALA A 43 10.67 15.91 -3.72
N GLU A 44 9.36 15.61 -3.70
CA GLU A 44 8.74 14.81 -2.63
C GLU A 44 7.55 14.00 -3.14
N THR A 45 7.25 12.89 -2.46
CA THR A 45 6.04 12.09 -2.69
C THR A 45 4.77 12.91 -2.51
N GLN A 46 3.85 12.82 -3.48
CA GLN A 46 2.55 13.48 -3.43
C GLN A 46 1.42 12.45 -3.61
N ARG A 47 0.29 12.69 -2.92
CA ARG A 47 -0.92 11.86 -3.01
C ARG A 47 -2.18 12.68 -3.31
N ASP A 48 -3.06 12.11 -4.13
CA ASP A 48 -4.31 12.75 -4.58
C ASP A 48 -5.55 12.45 -3.70
N LEU A 49 -5.45 11.47 -2.79
CA LEU A 49 -6.50 11.15 -1.79
C LEU A 49 -5.90 10.94 -0.41
N THR A 50 -6.70 11.09 0.65
CA THR A 50 -6.26 10.84 2.03
C THR A 50 -6.26 9.36 2.41
N ALA A 51 -5.49 9.03 3.44
CA ALA A 51 -5.42 7.67 3.96
C ALA A 51 -6.78 7.23 4.53
N GLU A 52 -7.52 8.16 5.15
CA GLU A 52 -8.85 7.94 5.69
C GLU A 52 -9.84 7.58 4.59
N GLN A 53 -9.82 8.34 3.48
CA GLN A 53 -10.64 8.09 2.29
C GLN A 53 -10.28 6.75 1.63
N ALA A 54 -8.98 6.42 1.52
CA ALA A 54 -8.54 5.14 0.97
C ALA A 54 -9.05 3.96 1.82
N ALA A 55 -8.89 4.07 3.14
CA ALA A 55 -9.30 3.03 4.08
C ALA A 55 -10.82 2.88 4.17
N GLU A 56 -11.58 3.98 4.08
CA GLU A 56 -13.04 3.95 3.98
C GLU A 56 -13.51 3.16 2.76
N ARG A 57 -12.94 3.43 1.57
CA ARG A 57 -13.27 2.71 0.35
C ARG A 57 -12.94 1.22 0.42
N LEU A 58 -11.82 0.85 1.05
CA LEU A 58 -11.44 -0.55 1.23
C LEU A 58 -12.36 -1.29 2.21
N ARG A 59 -12.84 -0.62 3.27
CA ARG A 59 -13.81 -1.22 4.21
C ARG A 59 -15.22 -1.33 3.63
N ALA A 60 -15.55 -0.55 2.60
CA ALA A 60 -16.88 -0.54 1.98
C ALA A 60 -17.12 -1.75 1.06
N VAL A 61 -16.09 -2.50 0.68
CA VAL A 61 -16.19 -3.71 -0.15
C VAL A 61 -16.09 -4.98 0.67
N SER A 62 -16.54 -6.11 0.12
CA SER A 62 -16.41 -7.42 0.77
C SER A 62 -14.96 -7.87 0.84
N ASP A 63 -14.61 -8.55 1.92
CA ASP A 63 -13.36 -9.29 2.10
C ASP A 63 -13.37 -10.68 1.43
N VAL A 64 -14.51 -11.12 0.89
CA VAL A 64 -14.62 -12.31 0.03
C VAL A 64 -14.39 -11.91 -1.42
N HIS A 65 -13.47 -12.61 -2.08
CA HIS A 65 -13.17 -12.35 -3.49
C HIS A 65 -14.42 -12.56 -4.35
N TYR A 66 -14.73 -11.63 -5.27
CA TYR A 66 -16.00 -11.62 -6.02
C TYR A 66 -16.28 -12.90 -6.83
N ARG A 67 -15.25 -13.66 -7.23
CA ARG A 67 -15.43 -14.96 -7.91
C ARG A 67 -15.84 -16.10 -6.99
N GLU A 68 -15.64 -15.95 -5.69
CA GLU A 68 -15.96 -16.94 -4.67
C GLU A 68 -17.31 -16.66 -4.00
N SER A 69 -17.74 -15.40 -3.97
CA SER A 69 -19.01 -14.99 -3.34
C SER A 69 -20.26 -15.35 -4.16
N GLY A 70 -20.12 -15.58 -5.47
CA GLY A 70 -21.25 -15.90 -6.36
C GLY A 70 -22.24 -14.74 -6.58
N VAL A 71 -21.82 -13.51 -6.22
CA VAL A 71 -22.53 -12.25 -6.47
C VAL A 71 -22.11 -11.66 -7.81
#